data_AF-A0A235I138-F1
#
_entry.id   AF-A0A235I138-F1
#
_cell.length_a   1.000
_cell.length_b   1.000
_cell.length_c   1.000
_cell.angle_alpha   90.00
_cell.angle_beta   90.00
_cell.angle_gamma   90.00
#
_symmetry.space_group_name_H-M   'P 1'
#
loop_
_entity.id
_entity.type
_entity.pdbx_description
1 polymer ?
#
loop_
_entity_poly.entity_id
_entity_poly.type
_entity_poly.pdbx_seq_one_letter_code
_entity_poly.pdbx_strand_id
1 'polypeptide(L)' 'MLGLTLEQTRVYQEAKAKGREEGREEGRKEREAEMLKLTVPLLLKTGMSVEQIAQHLNVDIKAVQIAIQQNT' A
#
# COMPACT_ATOMS: atom_id res chain seq x y z
N MET A 1 -31.55 24.44 22.18
CA MET A 1 -30.37 24.14 21.35
C MET A 1 -30.09 22.65 21.49
N LEU A 2 -30.31 21.86 20.44
CA LEU A 2 -30.13 20.41 20.45
C LEU A 2 -28.63 20.09 20.59
N GLY A 3 -28.20 19.85 21.83
CA GLY A 3 -26.87 19.33 22.16
C GLY A 3 -26.77 17.84 21.79
N LEU A 4 -26.88 17.54 20.50
CA LEU A 4 -26.49 16.24 19.97
C LEU A 4 -24.97 16.24 19.89
N THR A 5 -24.32 15.68 20.91
CA THR A 5 -22.89 15.36 20.88
C THR A 5 -22.65 14.49 19.65
N LEU A 6 -22.08 15.08 18.60
CA LEU A 6 -21.79 14.40 17.32
C LEU A 6 -21.00 13.11 17.53
N GLU A 7 -20.32 12.93 18.66
CA GLU A 7 -19.61 11.70 19.00
C GLU A 7 -20.50 10.47 19.23
N GLN A 8 -21.79 10.64 19.53
CA GLN A 8 -22.75 9.55 19.76
C GLN A 8 -23.62 9.22 18.55
N THR A 9 -23.57 10.01 17.47
CA THR A 9 -24.32 9.65 16.26
C THR A 9 -23.63 8.50 15.54
N ARG A 10 -24.44 7.54 15.05
CA ARG A 10 -23.97 6.42 14.19
C ARG A 10 -23.02 6.91 13.09
N VAL A 11 -23.34 8.06 12.50
CA VAL A 11 -22.53 8.73 11.46
C VAL A 11 -21.09 9.01 11.88
N TYR A 12 -20.82 9.46 13.12
CA TYR A 12 -19.46 9.72 13.59
C TYR A 12 -18.68 8.43 13.87
N GLN A 13 -19.35 7.42 14.43
CA GLN A 13 -18.73 6.11 14.67
C GLN A 13 -18.38 5.41 13.35
N GLU A 14 -19.27 5.49 12.37
CA GLU A 14 -19.05 5.00 11.00
C GLU A 14 -17.90 5.75 10.32
N ALA A 15 -17.88 7.08 10.38
CA ALA A 15 -16.78 7.88 9.82
C ALA A 15 -15.42 7.57 10.48
N LYS A 16 -15.39 7.40 11.80
CA LYS A 16 -14.17 7.03 12.54
C LYS A 16 -13.73 5.60 12.26
N ALA A 17 -14.65 4.67 12.08
CA ALA A 17 -14.35 3.29 11.70
C ALA A 17 -13.79 3.24 10.27
N LYS A 18 -14.45 3.93 9.33
CA LYS A 18 -14.04 4.04 7.93
C LYS A 18 -12.66 4.69 7.79
N GLY A 19 -12.41 5.81 8.48
CA GLY A 19 -11.09 6.45 8.46
C GLY A 19 -9.96 5.58 9.03
N ARG A 20 -10.26 4.72 10.02
CA ARG A 20 -9.27 3.73 10.53
C ARG A 20 -9.04 2.58 9.55
N GLU A 21 -10.05 2.20 8.78
CA GLU A 21 -9.94 1.15 7.78
C GLU A 21 -9.15 1.65 6.56
N GLU A 22 -9.52 2.83 6.04
CA GLU A 22 -8.81 3.53 4.96
C GLU A 22 -7.34 3.76 5.33
N GLY A 23 -7.03 4.31 6.51
CA GLY A 23 -5.64 4.52 6.93
C GLY A 23 -4.83 3.23 7.12
N ARG A 24 -5.49 2.09 7.44
CA ARG A 24 -4.81 0.78 7.48
C ARG A 24 -4.56 0.23 6.09
N GLU A 25 -5.47 0.41 5.16
CA GLU A 25 -5.26 0.01 3.76
C GLU A 25 -4.18 0.85 3.10
N GLU A 26 -4.21 2.17 3.26
CA GLU A 26 -3.19 3.08 2.74
C GLU A 26 -1.81 2.73 3.29
N GLY A 27 -1.67 2.58 4.61
CA GLY A 27 -0.40 2.18 5.23
C GLY A 27 0.10 0.79 4.81
N ARG A 28 -0.78 -0.13 4.40
CA ARG A 28 -0.36 -1.42 3.81
C ARG A 28 0.15 -1.23 2.39
N LYS A 29 -0.59 -0.48 1.55
CA LYS A 29 -0.22 -0.20 0.16
C LYS A 29 1.10 0.58 0.07
N GLU A 30 1.31 1.55 0.94
CA GLU A 30 2.56 2.31 1.02
C GLU A 30 3.75 1.42 1.39
N ARG A 31 3.60 0.57 2.42
CA ARG A 31 4.66 -0.38 2.81
C ARG A 31 5.01 -1.37 1.72
N GLU A 32 4.00 -1.86 1.01
CA GLU A 32 4.22 -2.78 -0.12
C GLU A 32 4.96 -2.08 -1.26
N ALA A 33 4.57 -0.85 -1.60
CA ALA A 33 5.25 -0.05 -2.61
C ALA A 33 6.71 0.29 -2.22
N GLU A 34 6.95 0.69 -0.97
CA GLU A 34 8.29 0.96 -0.45
C GLU A 34 9.18 -0.29 -0.47
N MET A 35 8.63 -1.44 -0.06
CA MET A 35 9.34 -2.71 -0.10
C MET A 35 9.75 -3.06 -1.53
N LEU A 36 8.83 -2.98 -2.50
CA LEU A 36 9.14 -3.23 -3.90
C LEU A 36 10.19 -2.25 -4.44
N LYS A 37 10.10 -0.97 -4.10
CA LYS A 37 11.08 0.05 -4.53
C LYS A 37 12.50 -0.26 -4.07
N LEU A 38 12.67 -0.81 -2.88
CA LEU A 38 13.99 -1.17 -2.34
C LEU A 38 14.47 -2.53 -2.83
N THR A 39 13.59 -3.52 -2.87
CA THR A 39 13.95 -4.92 -3.13
C THR A 39 14.10 -5.20 -4.63
N VAL A 40 13.23 -4.67 -5.49
CA VAL A 40 13.26 -4.95 -6.94
C VAL A 40 14.62 -4.56 -7.57
N PRO A 41 15.19 -3.37 -7.33
CA PRO A 41 16.51 -3.01 -7.87
C PRO A 41 17.65 -3.91 -7.37
N LEU A 42 17.57 -4.41 -6.14
CA LEU A 42 18.57 -5.33 -5.58
C LEU A 42 18.50 -6.70 -6.28
N LEU A 43 17.30 -7.22 -6.52
CA LEU A 43 17.10 -8.49 -7.22
C LEU A 43 17.45 -8.40 -8.71
N LEU A 44 17.25 -7.25 -9.34
CA LEU A 44 17.73 -7.04 -10.71
C LEU A 44 19.26 -7.05 -10.78
N LYS A 45 19.94 -6.45 -9.78
CA LYS A 45 21.41 -6.48 -9.70
C LYS A 45 21.97 -7.88 -9.48
N THR A 46 21.22 -8.80 -8.89
CA THR A 46 21.63 -10.21 -8.77
C THR A 46 21.39 -11.01 -10.05
N GLY A 47 20.83 -10.39 -11.10
CA GLY A 47 20.60 -11.01 -12.40
C GLY A 47 19.24 -11.67 -12.58
N MET A 48 18.30 -11.46 -11.65
CA MET A 48 16.92 -11.96 -11.82
C MET A 48 16.16 -11.14 -12.87
N SER A 49 15.25 -11.79 -13.60
CA SER A 49 14.33 -11.12 -14.52
C SER A 49 13.12 -10.53 -13.79
N VAL A 50 12.42 -9.59 -14.43
CA VAL A 50 11.21 -8.96 -13.88
C VAL A 50 10.13 -10.01 -13.58
N GLU A 51 9.99 -11.03 -14.43
CA GLU A 51 9.03 -12.12 -14.28
C GLU A 51 9.37 -13.01 -13.08
N GLN A 52 10.66 -13.31 -12.90
CA GLN A 52 11.13 -14.10 -11.75
C GLN A 52 10.90 -13.34 -10.44
N ILE A 53 11.14 -12.03 -10.43
CA ILE A 53 10.91 -11.17 -9.27
C ILE A 53 9.42 -11.11 -8.93
N ALA A 54 8.55 -10.93 -9.93
CA ALA A 54 7.09 -10.93 -9.75
C ALA A 54 6.61 -12.26 -9.14
N GLN A 55 7.13 -13.39 -9.63
CA GLN A 55 6.81 -14.71 -9.08
C GLN A 55 7.32 -14.91 -7.64
N HIS A 56 8.55 -14.51 -7.33
CA HIS A 56 9.14 -14.68 -5.99
C HIS A 56 8.49 -13.79 -4.94
N LEU A 57 8.14 -12.55 -5.32
CA LEU A 57 7.48 -11.60 -4.44
C LEU A 57 5.95 -11.77 -4.44
N ASN A 58 5.42 -12.66 -5.30
CA ASN A 58 3.98 -12.89 -5.50
C ASN A 58 3.21 -11.58 -5.78
N VAL A 59 3.78 -10.74 -6.63
CA VAL A 59 3.22 -9.45 -7.04
C VAL A 59 3.01 -9.40 -8.56
N ASP A 60 2.19 -8.48 -9.03
CA ASP A 60 1.98 -8.26 -10.45
C ASP A 60 3.27 -7.75 -11.13
N ILE A 61 3.54 -8.20 -12.35
CA ILE A 61 4.66 -7.73 -13.18
C ILE A 61 4.64 -6.21 -13.32
N LYS A 62 3.45 -5.60 -13.45
CA LYS A 62 3.29 -4.14 -13.50
C LYS A 62 3.77 -3.46 -12.22
N ALA A 63 3.54 -4.04 -11.05
CA ALA A 63 4.00 -3.49 -9.79
C ALA A 63 5.53 -3.48 -9.73
N VAL A 64 6.18 -4.55 -10.21
CA VAL A 64 7.63 -4.62 -10.36
C VAL A 64 8.14 -3.56 -11.34
N GLN A 65 7.48 -3.38 -12.49
CA GLN A 65 7.84 -2.34 -13.47
C GLN A 65 7.73 -0.92 -12.91
N ILE A 66 6.66 -0.63 -12.16
CA ILE A 66 6.47 0.68 -11.50
C ILE A 66 7.61 0.92 -10.50
N ALA A 67 7.95 -0.10 -9.70
CA ALA A 67 9.05 0.01 -8.74
C ALA A 67 10.41 0.30 -9.40
N ILE A 68 10.64 -0.19 -10.62
CA ILE A 68 11.85 0.12 -11.42
C ILE A 68 11.82 1.56 -11.92
N GLN A 69 10.69 2.00 -12.49
CA GLN A 69 10.55 3.35 -13.06
C GLN A 69 10.65 4.45 -12.00
N GLN A 70 10.15 4.20 -10.79
CA GLN A 70 10.21 5.15 -9.66
C GLN A 70 11.59 5.25 -8.98
N ASN A 71 12.55 4.43 -9.41
CA ASN A 71 13.91 4.39 -8.87
C ASN A 71 14.97 4.87 -9.89
N THR A 72 14.52 5.40 -11.04
CA THR A 72 15.32 6.17 -12.01
C THR A 72 15.14 7.66 -11.74
#